data_AF-W1NUM0-F1
#
_entry.id   AF-W1NUM0-F1
#
_cell.length_a   1.000
_cell.length_b   1.000
_cell.length_c   1.000
_cell.angle_alpha   90.00
_cell.angle_beta   90.00
_cell.angle_gamma   90.00
#
_symmetry.space_group_name_H-M   'P 1'
#
loop_
_entity.id
_entity.type
_entity.pdbx_description
1 polymer ?
#
loop_
_entity_poly.entity_id
_entity_poly.type
_entity_poly.pdbx_seq_one_letter_code
_entity_poly.pdbx_strand_id
1 'polypeptide(L)'
;MDAQEKEQRFEIFKENLKFIDSVNAEGQPYKLSANKFADLTNDEFRVTHMGFKAHACATRAPDAPFMYANVSTPTSMDWRKKGAVTPIKDQGQCG
;
A
#
# COMPACT_ATOMS: atom_id res chain seq x y z
N MET A 1 5.45 7.95 24.58
CA MET A 1 6.54 8.03 23.61
C MET A 1 7.75 8.55 24.35
N ASP A 2 8.81 7.75 24.39
CA ASP A 2 10.05 8.13 25.05
C ASP A 2 10.73 9.27 24.27
N ALA A 3 11.52 10.12 24.94
CA ALA A 3 12.21 11.24 24.29
C ALA A 3 13.24 10.73 23.26
N GLN A 4 13.90 9.61 23.57
CA GLN A 4 14.82 8.96 22.65
C GLN A 4 14.10 8.40 21.41
N GLU A 5 12.95 7.75 21.60
CA GLU A 5 12.11 7.26 20.51
C GLU A 5 11.64 8.40 19.61
N LYS A 6 11.24 9.54 20.20
CA LYS A 6 10.81 10.72 19.44
C LYS A 6 11.93 11.30 18.58
N GLU A 7 13.15 11.38 19.10
CA GLU A 7 14.31 11.85 18.34
C GLU A 7 14.61 10.90 17.17
N GLN A 8 14.59 9.59 17.40
CA GLN A 8 14.80 8.58 16.36
C GLN A 8 13.75 8.69 15.24
N ARG A 9 12.46 8.79 15.59
CA ARG A 9 11.37 8.97 14.63
C ARG A 9 11.50 10.27 13.84
N PHE A 10 11.99 11.33 14.47
CA PHE A 10 12.21 12.61 13.80
C PHE A 10 13.34 12.56 12.77
N GLU A 11 14.44 11.85 13.07
CA GLU A 11 15.52 11.66 12.09
C GLU A 11 15.06 10.83 10.88
N ILE A 12 14.31 9.74 11.10
CA ILE A 12 13.71 8.95 10.01
C ILE A 12 12.77 9.82 9.17
N PHE A 13 11.96 10.67 9.82
CA PHE A 13 11.07 11.60 9.11
C PHE A 13 11.82 12.59 8.23
N LYS A 14 12.93 13.17 8.70
CA LYS A 14 13.79 14.06 7.90
C LYS A 14 14.37 13.35 6.68
N GLU A 15 14.84 12.12 6.85
CA GLU A 15 15.39 11.31 5.76
C GLU A 15 14.32 11.03 4.70
N ASN A 16 13.11 10.64 5.14
CA ASN A 16 11.98 10.39 4.25
C ASN A 16 11.52 11.67 3.52
N LEU A 17 11.57 12.85 4.14
CA LEU A 17 11.29 14.12 3.45
C LEU A 17 12.30 14.41 2.35
N LYS A 18 13.60 14.22 2.61
CA LYS A 18 14.64 14.37 1.57
C LYS A 18 14.42 13.41 0.41
N PHE A 19 14.01 12.17 0.70
CA PHE A 19 13.66 11.19 -0.32
C PHE A 19 12.45 11.63 -1.16
N ILE A 20 11.39 12.13 -0.51
CA ILE A 20 10.20 12.67 -1.18
C ILE A 20 10.58 13.79 -2.15
N ASP A 21 11.39 14.75 -1.70
CA ASP A 21 11.81 15.89 -2.52
C ASP A 21 12.65 15.43 -3.72
N SER A 22 13.58 14.50 -3.50
CA SER A 22 14.41 13.93 -4.57
C SER A 22 13.57 13.24 -5.66
N VAL A 23 12.65 12.36 -5.28
CA VAL A 23 11.81 11.62 -6.26
C VAL A 23 10.86 12.57 -6.99
N ASN A 24 10.30 13.56 -6.29
CA ASN A 24 9.40 14.53 -6.90
C ASN A 24 10.13 15.47 -7.88
N ALA A 25 11.43 15.71 -7.70
CA ALA A 25 12.24 16.49 -8.62
C ALA A 25 12.51 15.78 -9.96
N GLU A 26 12.43 14.45 -10.00
CA GLU A 26 12.64 13.66 -11.22
C GLU A 26 11.51 13.79 -12.26
N GLY A 27 10.37 14.39 -11.89
CA GLY A 27 9.26 14.60 -12.83
C GLY A 27 8.50 13.31 -13.22
N GLN A 28 8.51 12.31 -12.35
CA GLN A 28 7.77 11.06 -12.51
C GLN A 28 6.25 11.32 -12.68
N PRO A 29 5.48 10.40 -13.29
CA PRO A 29 4.03 10.53 -13.44
C PRO A 29 3.26 10.42 -12.10
N TYR A 30 3.98 10.28 -10.98
CA TYR A 30 3.45 10.25 -9.63
C TYR A 30 4.25 11.18 -8.73
N LYS A 31 3.68 11.54 -7.58
CA LYS A 31 4.36 12.29 -6.53
C LYS A 31 4.25 11.59 -5.20
N LEU A 32 5.30 11.70 -4.40
CA LEU A 32 5.32 11.28 -3.01
C LEU A 32 4.90 12.43 -2.11
N SER A 33 4.32 12.10 -0.95
CA SER A 33 3.94 13.05 0.09
C SER A 33 4.09 12.41 1.46
N ALA A 34 4.36 13.21 2.48
CA ALA A 34 4.34 12.73 3.86
C ALA A 34 2.95 12.16 4.20
N ASN A 35 2.93 10.97 4.78
CA ASN A 35 1.73 10.28 5.22
C ASN A 35 1.97 9.62 6.59
N LYS A 36 1.05 8.77 7.05
CA LYS A 36 1.13 8.11 8.37
C LYS A 36 2.33 7.18 8.58
N PHE A 37 3.13 6.93 7.54
CA PHE A 37 4.31 6.07 7.57
C PHE A 37 5.62 6.85 7.41
N ALA A 38 5.56 8.19 7.37
CA ALA A 38 6.72 9.03 7.06
C ALA A 38 7.82 8.97 8.14
N ASP A 39 7.54 8.46 9.34
CA ASP A 39 8.48 8.27 10.44
C ASP A 39 8.94 6.80 10.61
N LEU A 40 8.58 5.93 9.67
CA LEU A 40 9.03 4.55 9.63
C LEU A 40 10.15 4.38 8.60
N THR A 41 11.13 3.54 8.96
CA THR A 41 12.07 2.99 7.98
C THR A 41 11.36 2.01 7.05
N ASN A 42 11.95 1.73 5.89
CA ASN A 42 11.37 0.75 4.97
C ASN A 42 11.27 -0.65 5.60
N ASP A 43 12.26 -1.06 6.39
CA ASP A 43 12.26 -2.36 7.05
C ASP A 43 11.17 -2.46 8.12
N GLU A 44 10.97 -1.43 8.94
CA GLU A 44 9.86 -1.37 9.90
C GLU A 44 8.50 -1.46 9.20
N PHE A 45 8.33 -0.71 8.10
CA PHE A 45 7.11 -0.76 7.30
C PHE A 45 6.85 -2.16 6.74
N ARG A 46 7.89 -2.84 6.24
CA ARG A 46 7.78 -4.21 5.71
C ARG A 46 7.36 -5.19 6.80
N VAL A 47 7.97 -5.13 7.98
CA VAL A 47 7.66 -6.05 9.09
C VAL A 47 6.24 -5.86 9.61
N THR A 48 5.75 -4.63 9.67
CA THR A 48 4.47 -4.31 10.34
C THR A 48 3.26 -4.22 9.40
N HIS A 49 3.48 -3.95 8.11
CA HIS A 49 2.38 -3.71 7.15
C HIS A 49 2.40 -4.64 5.92
N MET A 50 3.47 -5.41 5.70
CA MET A 50 3.55 -6.36 4.57
C MET A 50 3.46 -7.82 5.05
N GLY A 51 2.23 -8.35 5.09
CA GLY A 51 1.92 -9.67 5.63
C GLY A 51 1.79 -10.83 4.63
N PHE A 52 1.88 -10.57 3.33
CA PHE A 52 1.53 -11.57 2.31
C PHE A 52 2.49 -12.78 2.33
N LYS A 53 1.94 -13.98 2.60
CA LYS A 53 2.67 -15.25 2.61
C LYS A 53 2.21 -16.16 1.46
N ALA A 54 2.89 -16.06 0.31
CA ALA A 54 2.52 -16.76 -0.94
C ALA A 54 2.31 -18.28 -0.77
N HIS A 55 3.13 -18.95 0.06
CA HIS A 55 3.06 -20.40 0.25
C HIS A 55 1.84 -20.88 1.06
N ALA A 56 1.19 -20.01 1.83
CA ALA A 56 -0.02 -20.35 2.58
C ALA A 56 -1.29 -20.37 1.69
N CYS A 57 -1.20 -19.83 0.47
CA CYS A 57 -2.30 -19.76 -0.49
C CYS A 57 -2.38 -20.97 -1.43
N ALA A 58 -1.68 -22.08 -1.14
CA ALA A 58 -1.70 -23.29 -1.95
C ALA A 58 -3.09 -23.98 -1.94
N THR A 59 -3.92 -23.54 -2.89
CA THR A 59 -4.95 -24.24 -3.67
C THR A 59 -6.05 -25.01 -2.93
N ARG A 60 -7.20 -24.35 -2.74
CA ARG A 60 -8.47 -24.96 -3.16
C ARG A 60 -8.58 -24.77 -4.67
N ALA A 61 -8.73 -25.87 -5.41
CA ALA A 61 -9.18 -25.77 -6.80
C ALA A 61 -10.54 -25.05 -6.80
N PRO A 62 -10.78 -24.10 -7.71
CA PRO A 62 -12.10 -23.50 -7.82
C PRO A 62 -13.11 -24.60 -8.20
N ASP A 63 -14.30 -24.56 -7.60
CA ASP A 63 -15.37 -25.55 -7.84
C ASP A 63 -15.81 -25.59 -9.32
N ALA A 64 -15.49 -24.55 -10.10
CA ALA A 64 -15.67 -24.49 -11.54
C ALA A 64 -14.51 -23.74 -12.22
N PRO A 65 -14.11 -24.15 -13.44
CA PRO A 65 -13.11 -23.42 -14.22
C PRO A 65 -13.67 -22.06 -14.68
N PHE A 66 -12.82 -21.03 -14.65
CA PHE A 66 -13.11 -19.76 -15.29
C PHE A 66 -13.18 -19.94 -16.81
N MET A 67 -14.20 -19.37 -17.45
CA MET A 67 -14.35 -19.34 -18.92
C MET A 67 -14.64 -17.91 -19.38
N TYR A 68 -14.05 -17.51 -20.50
CA TYR A 68 -14.33 -16.22 -21.11
C TYR A 68 -15.72 -16.20 -21.75
N ALA A 69 -16.48 -15.13 -21.51
CA ALA A 69 -17.69 -14.84 -22.26
C ALA A 69 -17.36 -14.01 -23.50
N ASN A 70 -18.15 -14.15 -24.57
CA ASN A 70 -18.05 -13.29 -25.74
C ASN A 70 -18.75 -11.95 -25.47
N VAL A 71 -18.04 -11.00 -24.86
CA VAL A 71 -18.57 -9.70 -24.45
C VAL A 71 -17.62 -8.57 -24.84
N SER A 72 -18.19 -7.41 -25.18
CA SER A 72 -17.42 -6.17 -25.32
C SER A 72 -17.30 -5.49 -23.96
N THR A 73 -16.07 -5.10 -23.60
CA THR A 73 -15.77 -4.46 -22.32
C THR A 73 -15.63 -2.94 -22.47
N PRO A 74 -15.98 -2.16 -21.43
CA PRO A 74 -15.79 -0.71 -21.46
C PRO A 74 -14.30 -0.35 -21.41
N THR A 75 -13.97 0.83 -21.93
CA THR A 75 -12.59 1.38 -21.90
C THR A 75 -12.11 1.75 -20.49
N SER A 76 -13.04 1.96 -19.54
CA SER A 76 -12.72 2.15 -18.13
C SER A 76 -13.87 1.66 -17.23
N MET A 77 -13.53 1.20 -16.02
CA MET A 77 -14.50 0.72 -15.04
C MET A 77 -14.10 1.15 -13.63
N ASP A 78 -15.05 1.68 -12.87
CA ASP A 78 -14.87 2.06 -11.46
C ASP A 78 -16.03 1.50 -10.62
N TRP A 79 -15.75 0.45 -9.85
CA TRP A 79 -16.74 -0.22 -8.99
C TRP A 79 -17.27 0.65 -7.86
N ARG A 80 -16.53 1.70 -7.45
CA ARG A 80 -17.00 2.65 -6.42
C ARG A 80 -18.24 3.38 -6.90
N LYS A 81 -18.30 3.73 -8.19
CA LYS A 81 -19.47 4.35 -8.84
C LYS A 81 -20.67 3.42 -8.96
N LYS A 82 -20.48 2.12 -8.74
CA LYS A 82 -21.53 1.09 -8.77
C LYS A 82 -21.99 0.67 -7.38
N GLY A 83 -21.46 1.27 -6.31
CA GLY A 83 -21.81 0.92 -4.93
C GLY A 83 -21.30 -0.44 -4.48
N ALA A 84 -20.37 -1.06 -5.22
CA ALA A 84 -19.83 -2.39 -4.91
C ALA A 84 -18.61 -2.34 -3.97
N VAL A 85 -18.17 -1.14 -3.57
CA VAL A 85 -16.97 -0.92 -2.75
C VAL A 85 -17.37 -0.31 -1.41
N THR A 86 -16.92 -0.93 -0.32
CA THR A 86 -17.14 -0.41 1.05
C THR A 86 -16.14 0.70 1.39
N PRO A 87 -16.36 1.49 2.46
CA PRO A 87 -15.38 2.49 2.91
C PRO A 87 -13.99 1.90 3.16
N ILE A 88 -12.96 2.73 2.95
CA ILE A 88 -11.56 2.37 3.20
C ILE A 88 -11.39 2.00 4.68
N LYS A 89 -10.72 0.88 4.95
CA LYS A 89 -10.39 0.39 6.30
C LYS A 89 -8.89 0.55 6.59
N ASP A 90 -8.51 0.41 7.86
CA ASP A 90 -7.12 0.38 8.30
C ASP A 90 -6.79 -1.00 8.90
N GLN A 91 -5.78 -1.68 8.38
CA GLN A 91 -5.33 -2.99 8.89
C GLN A 91 -4.49 -2.86 10.17
N GLY A 92 -4.06 -1.64 10.53
CA GLY A 92 -3.13 -1.42 11.63
C GLY A 92 -1.75 -2.03 11.34
N GLN A 93 -1.10 -2.57 12.36
CA GLN A 93 0.25 -3.15 12.31
C GLN A 93 0.24 -4.69 12.20
N CYS A 94 -0.83 -5.25 11.63
CA CYS A 94 -1.03 -6.68 11.49
C CYS A 94 -0.98 -7.08 10.01
N GLY A 95 -0.28 -8.19 9.72
CA GLY A 95 -0.05 -8.75 8.40
C GLY A 95 0.23 -10.25 8.43
#